data_AF-A0A2J6I4J9-F1
#
_entry.id   AF-A0A2J6I4J9-F1
#
_cell.length_a   1.000
_cell.length_b   1.000
_cell.length_c   1.000
_cell.angle_alpha   90.00
_cell.angle_beta   90.00
_cell.angle_gamma   90.00
#
_symmetry.space_group_name_H-M   'P 1'
#
loop_
_entity.id
_entity.type
_entity.pdbx_description
1 polymer ?
#
loop_
_entity_poly.entity_id
_entity_poly.type
_entity_poly.pdbx_seq_one_letter_code
_entity_poly.pdbx_strand_id
1 'polypeptide(L)'
;MEKKTNEDLADYTDVVSLYNTINSSDRNTNTVQWKSDLNTVFNVDTFMKWLAANTVIQNWDTYGVMTHNYYLYNNPSDNKLTWIPWDNNEAFQDGKMGGALSISLQEVGSNWPLIRYLMDIDEYESLYKTYVQQFVDEVFIPSSMQSTYDNYYQLLKEYAYAEEVDYSFLHSPSDFDQAVEELKTHVENRNLVVQSYISK
;
A
#
# COMPACT_ATOMS: atom_id res chain seq x y z
N MET A 1 -17.85 -6.99 -5.44
CA MET A 1 -16.57 -7.62 -5.79
C MET A 1 -16.68 -8.15 -7.20
N GLU A 2 -15.71 -7.86 -8.04
CA GLU A 2 -15.69 -8.28 -9.44
C GLU A 2 -14.61 -9.37 -9.61
N LYS A 3 -14.96 -10.49 -10.25
CA LYS A 3 -13.97 -11.52 -10.58
C LYS A 3 -13.21 -11.11 -11.84
N LYS A 4 -11.90 -11.35 -11.85
CA LYS A 4 -11.03 -11.18 -13.03
C LYS A 4 -10.57 -12.51 -13.65
N THR A 5 -10.93 -13.62 -13.00
CA THR A 5 -10.75 -15.00 -13.48
C THR A 5 -11.92 -15.84 -12.98
N ASN A 6 -12.22 -16.95 -13.66
CA ASN A 6 -13.36 -17.81 -13.30
C ASN A 6 -14.67 -17.02 -13.17
N GLU A 7 -14.89 -16.06 -14.08
CA GLU A 7 -15.95 -15.06 -14.01
C GLU A 7 -17.36 -15.68 -14.02
N ASP A 8 -17.51 -16.80 -14.74
CA ASP A 8 -18.77 -17.54 -14.82
C ASP A 8 -19.05 -18.39 -13.56
N LEU A 9 -18.07 -18.57 -12.68
CA LEU A 9 -18.24 -19.33 -11.44
C LEU A 9 -18.70 -18.39 -10.33
N ALA A 10 -19.89 -18.60 -9.77
CA ALA A 10 -20.42 -17.85 -8.63
C ALA A 10 -19.84 -18.30 -7.27
N ASP A 11 -18.56 -18.73 -7.24
CA ASP A 11 -17.87 -19.18 -6.04
C ASP A 11 -17.02 -18.06 -5.41
N TYR A 12 -17.36 -17.66 -4.19
CA TYR A 12 -16.61 -16.68 -3.40
C TYR A 12 -16.24 -17.23 -2.02
N THR A 13 -16.19 -18.57 -1.90
CA THR A 13 -16.00 -19.25 -0.61
C THR A 13 -14.68 -18.88 0.06
N ASP A 14 -13.64 -18.62 -0.70
CA ASP A 14 -12.34 -18.14 -0.22
C ASP A 14 -12.44 -16.76 0.45
N VAL A 15 -13.04 -15.78 -0.23
CA VAL A 15 -13.23 -14.43 0.29
C VAL A 15 -14.22 -14.40 1.45
N VAL A 16 -15.28 -15.22 1.39
CA VAL A 16 -16.22 -15.39 2.52
C VAL A 16 -15.50 -15.99 3.73
N SER A 17 -14.61 -16.95 3.52
CA SER A 17 -13.80 -17.54 4.61
C SER A 17 -12.90 -16.48 5.24
N LEU A 18 -12.24 -15.65 4.44
CA LEU A 18 -11.45 -14.53 4.94
C LEU A 18 -12.31 -13.54 5.75
N TYR A 19 -13.46 -13.15 5.21
CA TYR A 19 -14.40 -12.24 5.90
C TYR A 19 -14.83 -12.80 7.25
N ASN A 20 -15.24 -14.07 7.30
CA ASN A 20 -15.67 -14.72 8.53
C ASN A 20 -14.54 -14.80 9.56
N THR A 21 -13.33 -15.18 9.13
CA THR A 21 -12.17 -15.30 10.03
C THR A 21 -11.77 -13.94 10.60
N ILE A 22 -11.66 -12.89 9.77
CA ILE A 22 -11.32 -11.53 10.25
C ILE A 22 -12.34 -11.03 11.29
N ASN A 23 -13.62 -11.31 11.08
CA ASN A 23 -14.71 -10.83 11.94
C ASN A 23 -15.06 -11.79 13.10
N SER A 24 -14.34 -12.90 13.27
CA SER A 24 -14.54 -13.82 14.39
C SER A 24 -14.31 -13.12 15.73
N SER A 25 -15.13 -13.44 16.74
CA SER A 25 -14.95 -12.98 18.11
C SER A 25 -13.64 -13.47 18.73
N ASP A 26 -13.08 -14.57 18.20
CA ASP A 26 -11.80 -15.13 18.67
C ASP A 26 -10.66 -14.13 18.60
N ARG A 27 -10.75 -13.09 17.76
CA ARG A 27 -9.80 -11.97 17.76
C ARG A 27 -9.58 -11.41 19.17
N ASN A 28 -10.66 -11.30 19.96
CA ASN A 28 -10.64 -10.73 21.30
C ASN A 28 -10.63 -11.77 22.42
N THR A 29 -11.14 -12.98 22.17
CA THR A 29 -11.29 -14.03 23.20
C THR A 29 -10.23 -15.12 23.13
N ASN A 30 -9.62 -15.34 21.96
CA ASN A 30 -8.59 -16.35 21.71
C ASN A 30 -7.70 -15.93 20.51
N THR A 31 -6.93 -14.86 20.71
CA THR A 31 -6.12 -14.25 19.64
C THR A 31 -5.11 -15.22 19.02
N VAL A 32 -4.63 -16.22 19.77
CA VAL A 32 -3.75 -17.26 19.24
C VAL A 32 -4.46 -18.10 18.18
N GLN A 33 -5.68 -18.56 18.46
CA GLN A 33 -6.48 -19.31 17.50
C GLN A 33 -6.86 -18.45 16.30
N TRP A 34 -7.29 -17.21 16.54
CA TRP A 34 -7.65 -16.27 15.46
C TRP A 34 -6.50 -16.05 14.48
N LYS A 35 -5.27 -15.82 14.96
CA LYS A 35 -4.09 -15.70 14.11
C LYS A 35 -3.79 -16.99 13.34
N SER A 36 -3.92 -18.15 13.99
CA SER A 36 -3.76 -19.45 13.34
C SER A 36 -4.73 -19.59 12.18
N ASP A 37 -6.02 -19.34 12.41
CA ASP A 37 -7.08 -19.48 11.41
C ASP A 37 -6.91 -18.46 10.28
N LEU A 38 -6.56 -17.20 10.60
CA LEU A 38 -6.30 -16.17 9.59
C LEU A 38 -5.16 -16.60 8.65
N ASN A 39 -4.07 -17.15 9.20
CA ASN A 39 -2.93 -17.63 8.43
C ASN A 39 -3.24 -18.87 7.57
N THR A 40 -4.37 -19.55 7.78
CA THR A 40 -4.79 -20.66 6.89
C THR A 40 -5.45 -20.17 5.61
N VAL A 41 -6.09 -18.99 5.64
CA VAL A 41 -6.88 -18.46 4.51
C VAL A 41 -6.25 -17.24 3.85
N PHE A 42 -5.32 -16.55 4.52
CA PHE A 42 -4.75 -15.29 4.06
C PHE A 42 -3.25 -15.21 4.26
N ASN A 43 -2.57 -14.63 3.28
CA ASN A 43 -1.14 -14.34 3.36
C ASN A 43 -0.91 -13.01 4.10
N VAL A 44 -0.94 -13.07 5.43
CA VAL A 44 -0.78 -11.90 6.32
C VAL A 44 0.58 -11.22 6.08
N ASP A 45 1.66 -11.99 5.89
CA ASP A 45 3.01 -11.47 5.63
C ASP A 45 3.04 -10.53 4.41
N THR A 46 2.45 -10.96 3.29
CA THR A 46 2.41 -10.12 2.07
C THR A 46 1.55 -8.88 2.26
N PHE A 47 0.43 -8.99 2.98
CA PHE A 47 -0.40 -7.84 3.29
C PHE A 47 0.34 -6.83 4.18
N MET A 48 1.07 -7.28 5.19
CA MET A 48 1.82 -6.39 6.09
C MET A 48 3.00 -5.70 5.38
N LYS A 49 3.66 -6.38 4.43
CA LYS A 49 4.66 -5.76 3.54
C LYS A 49 4.05 -4.70 2.64
N TRP A 50 2.90 -5.00 2.03
CA TRP A 50 2.16 -4.02 1.24
C TRP A 50 1.75 -2.82 2.09
N LEU A 51 1.20 -3.03 3.28
CA LEU A 51 0.75 -1.96 4.17
C LEU A 51 1.91 -1.04 4.55
N ALA A 52 3.07 -1.61 4.89
CA ALA A 52 4.30 -0.85 5.13
C ALA A 52 4.72 -0.02 3.92
N ALA A 53 4.88 -0.65 2.75
CA ALA A 53 5.26 0.04 1.52
C ALA A 53 4.27 1.15 1.15
N ASN A 54 2.96 0.84 1.15
CA ASN A 54 1.89 1.77 0.79
C ASN A 54 1.86 3.01 1.69
N THR A 55 2.10 2.82 2.99
CA THR A 55 2.10 3.90 3.97
C THR A 55 3.37 4.75 3.86
N VAL A 56 4.52 4.15 3.52
CA VAL A 56 5.75 4.91 3.27
C VAL A 56 5.65 5.74 2.00
N ILE A 57 5.17 5.16 0.89
CA ILE A 57 5.02 5.88 -0.39
C ILE A 57 3.84 6.84 -0.43
N GLN A 58 2.98 6.83 0.59
CA GLN A 58 1.75 7.63 0.67
C GLN A 58 0.83 7.45 -0.55
N ASN A 59 0.30 6.25 -0.74
CA ASN A 59 -0.85 6.08 -1.64
C ASN A 59 -2.16 6.20 -0.87
N TRP A 60 -2.92 7.25 -1.16
CA TRP A 60 -4.20 7.53 -0.50
C TRP A 60 -5.39 6.83 -1.19
N ASP A 61 -5.27 6.45 -2.46
CA ASP A 61 -6.38 5.91 -3.25
C ASP A 61 -6.44 4.38 -3.15
N THR A 62 -6.46 3.84 -1.93
CA THR A 62 -6.46 2.38 -1.69
C THR A 62 -7.09 2.00 -0.36
N TYR A 63 -7.19 0.70 -0.08
CA TYR A 63 -7.76 0.14 1.14
C TYR A 63 -7.20 0.80 2.41
N GLY A 64 -8.10 1.32 3.26
CA GLY A 64 -7.76 2.15 4.42
C GLY A 64 -8.24 3.59 4.28
N VAL A 65 -8.48 4.05 3.06
CA VAL A 65 -9.15 5.32 2.73
C VAL A 65 -10.24 5.08 1.68
N MET A 66 -9.93 4.31 0.64
CA MET A 66 -10.83 3.88 -0.43
C MET A 66 -11.07 2.38 -0.42
N THR A 67 -12.06 1.90 -1.17
CA THR A 67 -12.48 0.48 -1.16
C THR A 67 -11.94 -0.34 -2.33
N HIS A 68 -11.03 0.22 -3.13
CA HIS A 68 -10.54 -0.35 -4.40
C HIS A 68 -9.00 -0.34 -4.50
N ASN A 69 -8.49 -0.58 -5.71
CA ASN A 69 -7.06 -0.58 -6.07
C ASN A 69 -6.24 -1.73 -5.48
N TYR A 70 -6.85 -2.91 -5.44
CA TYR A 70 -6.18 -4.17 -5.14
C TYR A 70 -6.92 -5.36 -5.74
N TYR A 71 -6.20 -6.48 -5.87
CA TYR A 71 -6.77 -7.79 -6.10
C TYR A 71 -6.49 -8.71 -4.91
N LEU A 72 -7.38 -9.68 -4.71
CA LEU A 72 -7.15 -10.84 -3.87
C LEU A 72 -7.01 -12.05 -4.78
N TYR A 73 -5.83 -12.67 -4.75
CA TYR A 73 -5.53 -13.84 -5.57
C TYR A 73 -5.46 -15.09 -4.69
N ASN A 74 -6.30 -16.08 -4.97
CA ASN A 74 -6.23 -17.37 -4.31
C ASN A 74 -5.09 -18.19 -4.92
N ASN A 75 -3.99 -18.30 -4.19
CA ASN A 75 -2.77 -18.92 -4.69
C ASN A 75 -2.87 -20.46 -4.65
N PRO A 76 -2.85 -21.18 -5.79
CA PRO A 76 -3.04 -22.63 -5.82
C PRO A 76 -1.96 -23.43 -5.09
N SER A 77 -0.79 -22.85 -4.81
CA SER A 77 0.29 -23.57 -4.12
C SER A 77 0.07 -23.72 -2.62
N ASP A 78 -0.67 -22.79 -2.00
CA ASP A 78 -0.91 -22.76 -0.55
C ASP A 78 -2.39 -22.54 -0.17
N ASN A 79 -3.26 -22.32 -1.15
CA ASN A 79 -4.69 -22.01 -1.02
C ASN A 79 -4.99 -20.78 -0.16
N LYS A 80 -4.04 -19.82 -0.10
CA LYS A 80 -4.23 -18.56 0.62
C LYS A 80 -4.59 -17.44 -0.34
N LEU A 81 -5.46 -16.55 0.11
CA LEU A 81 -5.65 -15.26 -0.53
C LEU A 81 -4.40 -14.40 -0.31
N THR A 82 -3.82 -13.93 -1.41
CA THR A 82 -2.66 -13.03 -1.44
C THR A 82 -3.08 -11.67 -1.97
N TRP A 83 -2.63 -10.61 -1.29
CA TRP A 83 -2.88 -9.24 -1.68
C TRP A 83 -2.00 -8.82 -2.86
N ILE A 84 -2.58 -8.17 -3.87
CA ILE A 84 -1.85 -7.62 -5.01
C ILE A 84 -2.28 -6.15 -5.18
N PRO A 85 -1.37 -5.16 -5.03
CA PRO A 85 -1.71 -3.76 -5.27
C PRO A 85 -2.00 -3.53 -6.76
N TRP A 86 -2.90 -2.58 -7.04
CA TRP A 86 -3.22 -2.14 -8.39
C TRP A 86 -3.37 -0.62 -8.40
N ASP A 87 -3.12 0.02 -9.55
CA ASP A 87 -3.35 1.45 -9.77
C ASP A 87 -2.79 2.39 -8.68
N ASN A 88 -1.46 2.48 -8.63
CA ASN A 88 -0.74 3.33 -7.65
C ASN A 88 -0.40 4.72 -8.21
N ASN A 89 -1.17 5.21 -9.19
CA ASN A 89 -0.97 6.54 -9.79
C ASN A 89 -1.14 7.69 -8.78
N GLU A 90 -1.89 7.46 -7.70
CA GLU A 90 -2.13 8.42 -6.62
C GLU A 90 -1.14 8.28 -5.44
N ALA A 91 0.00 7.62 -5.65
CA ALA A 91 1.11 7.54 -4.69
C ALA A 91 2.10 8.71 -4.80
N PHE A 92 3.09 8.73 -3.90
CA PHE A 92 4.22 9.68 -3.86
C PHE A 92 3.83 11.15 -3.66
N GLN A 93 2.77 11.38 -2.91
CA GLN A 93 2.22 12.70 -2.59
C GLN A 93 1.57 12.66 -1.20
N ASP A 94 1.34 13.83 -0.59
CA ASP A 94 0.66 13.91 0.72
C ASP A 94 -0.77 13.35 0.68
N GLY A 95 -1.36 13.31 -0.51
CA GLY A 95 -2.66 12.73 -0.82
C GLY A 95 -3.74 13.79 -1.08
N LYS A 96 -4.74 13.42 -1.88
CA LYS A 96 -5.94 14.24 -2.13
C LYS A 96 -7.01 13.87 -1.10
N MET A 97 -8.26 14.33 -1.27
CA MET A 97 -9.45 13.91 -0.48
C MET A 97 -9.26 13.61 1.02
N GLY A 98 -8.41 14.37 1.73
CA GLY A 98 -8.14 14.18 3.17
C GLY A 98 -6.76 13.62 3.53
N GLY A 99 -5.93 13.29 2.53
CA GLY A 99 -4.55 12.85 2.67
C GLY A 99 -4.38 11.33 2.68
N ALA A 100 -3.14 10.88 2.46
CA ALA A 100 -2.74 9.50 2.69
C ALA A 100 -2.70 9.19 4.19
N LEU A 101 -2.80 7.89 4.53
CA LEU A 101 -2.71 7.46 5.92
C LEU A 101 -1.38 7.88 6.55
N SER A 102 -1.46 8.23 7.84
CA SER A 102 -0.31 8.51 8.66
C SER A 102 0.51 7.24 8.89
N ILE A 103 1.81 7.41 9.15
CA ILE A 103 2.71 6.27 9.32
C ILE A 103 2.36 5.38 10.53
N SER A 104 1.64 5.92 11.52
CA SER A 104 1.25 5.19 12.71
C SER A 104 -0.05 4.41 12.56
N LEU A 105 -0.86 4.72 11.52
CA LEU A 105 -2.17 4.10 11.26
C LEU A 105 -3.16 4.22 12.45
N GLN A 106 -2.94 5.15 13.38
CA GLN A 106 -3.77 5.32 14.58
C GLN A 106 -5.18 5.84 14.26
N GLU A 107 -5.32 6.59 13.18
CA GLU A 107 -6.59 7.10 12.66
C GLU A 107 -7.46 6.02 12.02
N VAL A 108 -6.87 4.87 11.66
CA VAL A 108 -7.59 3.79 11.00
C VAL A 108 -8.50 3.11 12.01
N GLY A 109 -9.81 3.11 11.73
CA GLY A 109 -10.84 2.49 12.57
C GLY A 109 -11.26 1.10 12.09
N SER A 110 -12.21 0.50 12.80
CA SER A 110 -12.75 -0.84 12.51
C SER A 110 -13.56 -0.92 11.20
N ASN A 111 -13.82 0.20 10.55
CA ASN A 111 -14.32 0.26 9.17
C ASN A 111 -13.30 -0.28 8.15
N TRP A 112 -12.03 -0.39 8.53
CA TRP A 112 -10.96 -1.03 7.76
C TRP A 112 -10.39 -2.23 8.52
N PRO A 113 -11.16 -3.32 8.69
CA PRO A 113 -10.88 -4.36 9.66
C PRO A 113 -9.52 -5.03 9.47
N LEU A 114 -9.08 -5.32 8.24
CA LEU A 114 -7.73 -5.88 8.00
C LEU A 114 -6.62 -5.02 8.63
N ILE A 115 -6.62 -3.71 8.42
CA ILE A 115 -5.59 -2.83 9.00
C ILE A 115 -5.79 -2.74 10.50
N ARG A 116 -6.99 -2.34 10.95
CA ARG A 116 -7.23 -2.07 12.38
C ARG A 116 -6.98 -3.29 13.24
N TYR A 117 -7.50 -4.45 12.84
CA TYR A 117 -7.47 -5.66 13.67
C TYR A 117 -6.08 -6.28 13.74
N LEU A 118 -5.28 -6.16 12.68
CA LEU A 118 -3.87 -6.54 12.73
C LEU A 118 -3.07 -5.56 13.57
N MET A 119 -3.25 -4.25 13.37
CA MET A 119 -2.54 -3.20 14.13
C MET A 119 -2.95 -3.11 15.60
N ASP A 120 -4.03 -3.77 16.04
CA ASP A 120 -4.42 -3.93 17.45
C ASP A 120 -3.59 -5.00 18.19
N ILE A 121 -2.77 -5.78 17.48
CA ILE A 121 -1.99 -6.89 18.03
C ILE A 121 -0.51 -6.49 18.02
N ASP A 122 0.11 -6.38 19.20
CA ASP A 122 1.50 -5.94 19.39
C ASP A 122 2.52 -6.65 18.47
N GLU A 123 2.32 -7.95 18.22
CA GLU A 123 3.18 -8.75 17.33
C GLU A 123 3.12 -8.25 15.87
N TYR A 124 1.92 -7.92 15.38
CA TYR A 124 1.73 -7.41 14.02
C TYR A 124 2.10 -5.93 13.91
N GLU A 125 1.87 -5.11 14.95
CA GLU A 125 2.40 -3.74 14.97
C GLU A 125 3.94 -3.76 14.90
N SER A 126 4.58 -4.64 15.67
CA SER A 126 6.04 -4.81 15.63
C SER A 126 6.50 -5.27 14.24
N LEU A 127 5.79 -6.22 13.63
CA LEU A 127 6.07 -6.69 12.27
C LEU A 127 5.92 -5.57 11.23
N TYR A 128 4.88 -4.74 11.35
CA TYR A 128 4.68 -3.56 10.51
C TYR A 128 5.87 -2.60 10.62
N LYS A 129 6.30 -2.25 11.85
CA LYS A 129 7.48 -1.40 12.07
C LYS A 129 8.74 -2.01 11.44
N THR A 130 8.94 -3.32 11.55
CA THR A 130 10.04 -4.03 10.89
C THR A 130 9.98 -3.86 9.37
N TYR A 131 8.82 -4.06 8.73
CA TYR A 131 8.71 -3.90 7.27
C TYR A 131 8.78 -2.46 6.81
N VAL A 132 8.32 -1.49 7.61
CA VAL A 132 8.50 -0.06 7.32
C VAL A 132 9.98 0.29 7.28
N GLN A 133 10.76 -0.17 8.27
CA GLN A 133 12.21 0.02 8.30
C GLN A 133 12.89 -0.69 7.12
N GLN A 134 12.56 -1.98 6.90
CA GLN A 134 13.11 -2.76 5.81
C GLN A 134 12.86 -2.09 4.44
N PHE A 135 11.65 -1.56 4.22
CA PHE A 135 11.30 -0.95 2.94
C PHE A 135 12.17 0.28 2.63
N VAL A 136 12.45 1.15 3.61
CA VAL A 136 13.33 2.31 3.38
C VAL A 136 14.81 1.95 3.28
N ASP A 137 15.23 0.87 3.95
CA ASP A 137 16.63 0.43 3.92
C ASP A 137 17.00 -0.33 2.64
N GLU A 138 16.03 -1.03 2.03
CA GLU A 138 16.29 -1.93 0.90
C GLU A 138 15.72 -1.43 -0.43
N VAL A 139 14.60 -0.70 -0.42
CA VAL A 139 13.84 -0.37 -1.64
C VAL A 139 13.72 1.14 -1.83
N PHE A 140 13.21 1.86 -0.83
CA PHE A 140 12.88 3.28 -0.90
C PHE A 140 14.03 4.18 -0.41
N ILE A 141 15.25 3.81 -0.81
CA ILE A 141 16.49 4.50 -0.45
C ILE A 141 16.57 5.80 -1.26
N PRO A 142 16.79 6.99 -0.64
CA PRO A 142 16.76 8.28 -1.33
C PRO A 142 17.64 8.32 -2.58
N SER A 143 18.91 7.94 -2.48
CA SER A 143 19.83 7.97 -3.63
C SER A 143 19.42 7.04 -4.77
N SER A 144 18.88 5.86 -4.46
CA SER A 144 18.44 4.89 -5.47
C SER A 144 17.15 5.35 -6.17
N MET A 145 16.21 5.90 -5.40
CA MET A 145 14.97 6.45 -5.95
C MET A 145 15.21 7.69 -6.78
N GLN A 146 16.03 8.64 -6.31
CA GLN A 146 16.41 9.83 -7.06
C GLN A 146 17.08 9.46 -8.40
N SER A 147 18.00 8.48 -8.39
CA SER A 147 18.61 7.96 -9.62
C SER A 147 17.59 7.34 -10.57
N THR A 148 16.58 6.64 -10.04
CA THR A 148 15.49 6.07 -10.83
C THR A 148 14.62 7.15 -11.46
N TYR A 149 14.27 8.19 -10.70
CA TYR A 149 13.51 9.33 -11.20
C TYR A 149 14.28 10.09 -12.28
N ASP A 150 15.57 10.33 -12.10
CA ASP A 150 16.41 10.97 -13.11
C ASP A 150 16.48 10.15 -14.41
N ASN A 151 16.61 8.83 -14.30
CA ASN A 151 16.62 7.94 -15.47
C ASN A 151 15.30 8.03 -16.26
N TYR A 152 14.15 7.99 -15.57
CA TYR A 152 12.85 8.11 -16.23
C TYR A 152 12.58 9.51 -16.76
N TYR A 153 13.03 10.55 -16.05
CA TYR A 153 12.98 11.92 -16.53
C TYR A 153 13.74 12.07 -17.85
N GLN A 154 14.98 11.58 -17.96
CA GLN A 154 15.74 11.65 -19.22
C GLN A 154 15.07 10.88 -20.36
N LEU A 155 14.39 9.77 -20.05
CA LEU A 155 13.66 8.97 -21.05
C LEU A 155 12.42 9.70 -21.57
N LEU A 156 11.70 10.42 -20.71
CA LEU A 156 10.35 10.91 -20.98
C LEU A 156 10.27 12.41 -21.30
N LYS A 157 11.21 13.23 -20.83
CA LYS A 157 11.07 14.71 -20.86
C LYS A 157 10.79 15.29 -22.24
N GLU A 158 11.47 14.81 -23.29
CA GLU A 158 11.29 15.34 -24.65
C GLU A 158 9.88 15.02 -25.19
N TYR A 159 9.30 13.89 -24.78
CA TYR A 159 7.92 13.53 -25.12
C TYR A 159 6.91 14.34 -24.33
N ALA A 160 7.15 14.54 -23.03
CA ALA A 160 6.32 15.37 -22.17
C ALA A 160 6.28 16.83 -22.68
N TYR A 161 7.42 17.39 -23.09
CA TYR A 161 7.50 18.74 -23.65
C TYR A 161 6.82 18.89 -25.00
N ALA A 162 6.66 17.78 -25.73
CA ALA A 162 6.02 17.74 -27.04
C ALA A 162 4.52 17.43 -26.95
N GLU A 163 3.94 17.28 -25.75
CA GLU A 163 2.51 17.07 -25.59
C GLU A 163 1.70 18.22 -26.18
N GLU A 164 0.62 17.87 -26.88
CA GLU A 164 -0.29 18.85 -27.46
C GLU A 164 -1.19 19.46 -26.38
N VAL A 165 -1.37 20.79 -26.42
CA VAL A 165 -2.04 21.55 -25.35
C VAL A 165 -3.45 21.04 -25.01
N ASP A 166 -4.20 20.55 -26.00
CA ASP A 166 -5.56 20.04 -25.80
C ASP A 166 -5.60 18.62 -25.19
N TYR A 167 -4.44 17.97 -25.10
CA TYR A 167 -4.28 16.59 -24.61
C TYR A 167 -3.23 16.49 -23.48
N SER A 168 -2.79 17.62 -22.92
CA SER A 168 -1.80 17.67 -21.87
C SER A 168 -2.39 18.15 -20.54
N PHE A 169 -1.88 17.59 -19.44
CA PHE A 169 -2.09 18.14 -18.10
C PHE A 169 -1.03 19.19 -17.72
N LEU A 170 -0.01 19.39 -18.55
CA LEU A 170 1.04 20.37 -18.33
C LEU A 170 0.60 21.75 -18.83
N HIS A 171 0.82 22.79 -18.03
CA HIS A 171 0.73 24.17 -18.47
C HIS A 171 2.02 24.62 -19.17
N SER A 172 3.15 24.02 -18.80
CA SER A 172 4.44 24.24 -19.44
C SER A 172 5.41 23.08 -19.18
N PRO A 173 6.49 22.95 -19.97
CA PRO A 173 7.57 21.98 -19.72
C PRO A 173 8.11 21.97 -18.28
N SER A 174 8.16 23.14 -17.61
CA SER A 174 8.67 23.23 -16.24
C SER A 174 7.80 22.51 -15.22
N ASP A 175 6.53 22.24 -15.52
CA ASP A 175 5.66 21.49 -14.61
C ASP A 175 6.15 20.04 -14.48
N PHE A 176 6.61 19.44 -15.58
CA PHE A 176 7.20 18.10 -15.57
C PHE A 176 8.54 18.08 -14.83
N ASP A 177 9.39 19.09 -15.04
CA ASP A 177 10.66 19.24 -14.32
C ASP A 177 10.42 19.36 -12.81
N GLN A 178 9.47 20.21 -12.41
CA GLN A 178 9.13 20.44 -11.02
C GLN A 178 8.56 19.17 -10.36
N ALA A 179 7.66 18.45 -11.04
CA ALA A 179 7.09 17.22 -10.51
C ALA A 179 8.16 16.17 -10.16
N VAL A 180 9.25 16.09 -10.95
CA VAL A 180 10.37 15.20 -10.64
C VAL A 180 11.13 15.65 -9.39
N GLU A 181 11.36 16.95 -9.20
CA GLU A 181 12.00 17.47 -7.97
C GLU A 181 11.11 17.26 -6.73
N GLU A 182 9.79 17.32 -6.89
CA GLU A 182 8.83 16.99 -5.83
C GLU A 182 8.94 15.51 -5.42
N LEU A 183 9.07 14.59 -6.38
CA LEU A 183 9.30 13.16 -6.08
C LEU A 183 10.62 12.92 -5.32
N LYS A 184 11.68 13.64 -5.68
CA LYS A 184 12.99 13.56 -4.98
C LYS A 184 12.88 14.06 -3.54
N THR A 185 12.19 15.18 -3.34
CA THR A 185 11.92 15.74 -2.01
C THR A 185 11.03 14.81 -1.19
N HIS A 186 10.02 14.20 -1.81
CA HIS A 186 9.11 13.26 -1.16
C HIS A 186 9.86 12.06 -0.58
N VAL A 187 10.74 11.39 -1.35
CA VAL A 187 11.48 10.23 -0.82
C VAL A 187 12.37 10.58 0.37
N GLU A 188 13.02 11.76 0.37
CA GLU A 188 13.81 12.24 1.50
C GLU A 188 12.94 12.46 2.74
N ASN A 189 11.84 13.19 2.58
CA ASN A 189 10.91 13.50 3.67
C ASN A 189 10.32 12.22 4.29
N ARG A 190 9.91 11.26 3.46
CA ARG A 190 9.36 9.98 3.95
C ARG A 190 10.37 9.15 4.71
N ASN A 191 11.63 9.14 4.28
CA ASN A 191 12.70 8.50 5.04
C ASN A 191 12.86 9.15 6.44
N LEU A 192 12.82 10.48 6.54
CA LEU A 192 12.89 11.18 7.83
C LEU A 192 11.69 10.88 8.74
N VAL A 193 10.48 10.79 8.17
CA VAL A 193 9.27 10.41 8.90
C VAL A 193 9.38 8.98 9.44
N VAL A 194 9.88 8.05 8.63
CA VAL A 194 10.12 6.66 9.03
C VAL A 194 11.10 6.60 10.21
N GLN A 195 12.26 7.26 10.09
CA GLN A 195 13.26 7.28 11.16
C GLN A 195 12.69 7.85 12.47
N SER A 196 11.88 8.92 12.38
CA SER A 196 11.22 9.53 13.54
C SER A 196 10.12 8.67 14.15
N TYR A 197 9.49 7.79 13.36
CA TYR A 197 8.46 6.87 13.83
C TYR A 197 9.07 5.63 14.49
N ILE A 198 10.13 5.07 13.92
CA ILE A 198 10.81 3.87 14.44
C ILE A 198 11.61 4.19 15.70
N SER A 199 12.10 5.43 15.87
CA SER A 199 12.81 5.84 17.08
C SER A 199 11.92 6.03 18.33
N LYS A 200 10.60 5.85 18.21
CA LYS A 200 9.61 5.98 19.29
C LYS A 200 9.10 4.62 19.75
#